data_AF-A0A165JFM2-F1
#
_entry.id   AF-A0A165JFM2-F1
#
_cell.length_a   1.000
_cell.length_b   1.000
_cell.length_c   1.000
_cell.angle_alpha   90.00
_cell.angle_beta   90.00
_cell.angle_gamma   90.00
#
_symmetry.space_group_name_H-M   'P 1'
#
loop_
_entity.id
_entity.type
_entity.pdbx_description
1 polymer ?
#
loop_
_entity_poly.entity_id
_entity_poly.type
_entity_poly.pdbx_seq_one_letter_code
_entity_poly.pdbx_strand_id
1 'polypeptide(L)'
;LTLVELRMRALAGQILEKPNWWNKVRDGEITDKWRREFVEQDAELVKKFWPELQQERDDDDEDKTWPHKNITEEQLNYIFDWLKWLADQRNTQTGIEMMHIQNVYQSYSLITSELREALLQGASILESIPEAEKDWHPGSNNQVLDLIHPSLHCLRIGKSLVKNTKTGSLYVPTVEEYINAREDLSFLYSPSRWMPHSVSIQHQWLPTDFSVSETGEVKHLSYINNLHPDDHKPLYSTITSILARFVPLWERVLSDVLSRQRPIIELDPYSWYEKGRATPEPELEDWVETPDAAYWEAWDVWCVAHEAWEHRKDPFICEPKPFTPPATENQVNFTLKGRKIQVIVKMANIVLTPEKPEYAGGSWHVEGMDNEKIVATGIYYYDSSNVTESKLSFRTAL
;
A
#
# COMPACT_ATOMS: atom_id res chain seq x y z
N LEU A 1 -8.44 -8.82 7.23
CA LEU A 1 -7.53 -8.43 8.34
C LEU A 1 -8.38 -7.94 9.51
N THR A 2 -8.03 -8.20 10.76
CA THR A 2 -8.81 -7.74 11.93
C THR A 2 -8.41 -6.32 12.35
N LEU A 3 -9.30 -5.60 13.06
CA LEU A 3 -8.92 -4.31 13.69
C LEU A 3 -7.77 -4.48 14.68
N VAL A 4 -7.67 -5.63 15.36
CA VAL A 4 -6.57 -5.96 16.28
C VAL A 4 -5.23 -5.99 15.52
N GLU A 5 -5.19 -6.68 14.39
CA GLU A 5 -4.00 -6.73 13.55
C GLU A 5 -3.65 -5.36 12.94
N LEU A 6 -4.65 -4.56 12.54
CA LEU A 6 -4.44 -3.18 12.10
C LEU A 6 -3.80 -2.31 13.19
N ARG A 7 -4.31 -2.38 14.43
CA ARG A 7 -3.68 -1.71 15.59
C ARG A 7 -2.24 -2.14 15.76
N MET A 8 -1.96 -3.44 15.76
CA MET A 8 -0.60 -3.95 15.97
C MET A 8 0.36 -3.41 14.92
N ARG A 9 -0.06 -3.38 13.64
CA ARG A 9 0.73 -2.79 12.55
C ARG A 9 0.90 -1.28 12.72
N ALA A 10 -0.14 -0.54 13.09
CA ALA A 10 -0.07 0.91 13.30
C ALA A 10 0.93 1.28 14.42
N LEU A 11 0.88 0.58 15.55
CA LEU A 11 1.83 0.78 16.66
C LEU A 11 3.26 0.43 16.24
N ALA A 12 3.46 -0.69 15.54
CA ALA A 12 4.78 -1.06 15.03
C ALA A 12 5.33 -0.01 14.05
N GLY A 13 4.46 0.55 13.20
CA GLY A 13 4.79 1.65 12.28
C GLY A 13 5.36 2.87 12.98
N GLN A 14 4.80 3.27 14.12
CA GLN A 14 5.31 4.39 14.91
C GLN A 14 6.73 4.15 15.46
N ILE A 15 7.15 2.90 15.66
CA ILE A 15 8.54 2.58 16.02
C ILE A 15 9.42 2.62 14.78
N LEU A 16 8.99 2.04 13.66
CA LEU A 16 9.76 2.00 12.42
C LEU A 16 10.07 3.40 11.86
N GLU A 17 9.21 4.39 12.12
CA GLU A 17 9.44 5.79 11.76
C GLU A 17 10.47 6.50 12.66
N LYS A 18 10.83 5.92 13.82
CA LYS A 18 11.81 6.55 14.72
C LYS A 18 13.22 6.37 14.15
N PRO A 19 14.08 7.40 14.25
CA PRO A 19 15.48 7.26 13.85
C PRO A 19 16.19 6.23 14.72
N ASN A 20 17.00 5.38 14.08
CA ASN A 20 17.77 4.32 14.72
C ASN A 20 16.92 3.31 15.52
N TRP A 21 15.65 3.11 15.14
CA TRP A 21 14.74 2.20 15.82
C TRP A 21 15.31 0.78 15.95
N TRP A 22 16.03 0.31 14.92
CA TRP A 22 16.62 -1.02 14.89
C TRP A 22 17.61 -1.22 16.04
N ASN A 23 18.38 -0.21 16.44
CA ASN A 23 19.26 -0.31 17.61
C ASN A 23 18.46 -0.22 18.90
N LYS A 24 17.51 0.72 18.95
CA LYS A 24 16.71 1.04 20.14
C LYS A 24 15.78 -0.10 20.57
N VAL A 25 15.29 -0.92 19.65
CA VAL A 25 14.44 -2.09 19.98
C VAL A 25 15.17 -3.18 20.77
N ARG A 26 16.50 -3.10 20.87
CA ARG A 26 17.33 -4.02 21.66
C ARG A 26 17.64 -3.49 23.06
N ASP A 27 17.25 -2.25 23.37
CA ASP A 27 17.44 -1.61 24.66
C ASP A 27 16.20 -1.81 25.53
N GLY A 28 16.37 -2.52 26.65
CA GLY A 28 15.28 -2.85 27.57
C GLY A 28 14.55 -1.61 28.09
N GLU A 29 15.28 -0.58 28.54
CA GLU A 29 14.70 0.64 29.11
C GLU A 29 13.87 1.40 28.06
N ILE A 30 14.38 1.46 26.82
CA ILE A 30 13.67 2.09 25.71
C ILE A 30 12.41 1.28 25.35
N THR A 31 12.52 -0.04 25.25
CA THR A 31 11.36 -0.88 24.90
C THR A 31 10.29 -0.87 25.99
N ASP A 32 10.67 -0.85 27.27
CA ASP A 32 9.75 -0.74 28.39
C ASP A 32 9.00 0.60 28.38
N LYS A 33 9.70 1.67 28.00
CA LYS A 33 9.08 2.98 27.80
C LYS A 33 8.07 2.94 26.65
N TRP A 34 8.43 2.42 25.48
CA TRP A 34 7.51 2.31 24.35
C TRP A 34 6.30 1.42 24.66
N ARG A 35 6.48 0.32 25.41
CA ARG A 35 5.37 -0.52 25.86
C ARG A 35 4.37 0.25 26.72
N ARG A 36 4.83 1.04 27.68
CA ARG A 36 3.95 1.90 28.51
C ARG A 36 3.23 2.95 27.65
N GLU A 37 3.96 3.65 26.78
CA GLU A 37 3.38 4.64 25.86
C GLU A 37 2.29 4.01 24.98
N PHE A 38 2.49 2.79 24.48
CA PHE A 38 1.50 2.08 23.66
C PHE A 38 0.25 1.70 24.44
N VAL A 39 0.38 1.26 25.70
CA VAL A 39 -0.78 0.95 26.56
C VAL A 39 -1.59 2.21 26.84
N GLU A 40 -0.93 3.31 27.20
CA GLU A 40 -1.58 4.60 27.48
C GLU A 40 -2.26 5.16 26.22
N GLN A 41 -1.56 5.17 25.09
CA GLN A 41 -2.09 5.64 23.81
C GLN A 41 -3.27 4.79 23.34
N ASP A 42 -3.16 3.46 23.42
CA ASP A 42 -4.23 2.56 23.01
C ASP A 42 -5.48 2.76 23.87
N ALA A 43 -5.34 2.91 25.19
CA ALA A 43 -6.48 3.18 26.08
C ALA A 43 -7.21 4.48 25.71
N GLU A 44 -6.48 5.55 25.37
CA GLU A 44 -7.09 6.81 24.92
C GLU A 44 -7.75 6.67 23.54
N LEU A 45 -7.17 5.89 22.62
CA LEU A 45 -7.79 5.62 21.31
C LEU A 45 -9.04 4.75 21.44
N VAL A 46 -9.02 3.72 22.28
CA VAL A 46 -10.20 2.91 22.62
C VAL A 46 -11.29 3.82 23.15
N LYS A 47 -11.00 4.67 24.13
CA LYS A 47 -11.97 5.64 24.67
C LYS A 47 -12.46 6.65 23.62
N LYS A 48 -11.61 7.05 22.68
CA LYS A 48 -11.98 8.00 21.61
C LYS A 48 -12.94 7.37 20.60
N PHE A 49 -12.65 6.15 20.15
CA PHE A 49 -13.47 5.44 19.15
C PHE A 49 -14.67 4.73 19.78
N TRP A 50 -14.63 4.49 21.09
CA TRP A 50 -15.66 3.83 21.88
C TRP A 50 -15.93 4.62 23.19
N PRO A 51 -16.38 5.89 23.10
CA PRO A 51 -16.58 6.78 24.26
C PRO A 51 -17.71 6.30 25.17
N GLU A 52 -18.65 5.60 24.57
CA GLU A 52 -19.77 4.96 25.22
C GLU A 52 -19.65 3.47 24.89
N LEU A 53 -19.25 2.63 25.86
CA LEU A 53 -19.50 1.19 25.77
C LEU A 53 -21.02 0.89 25.87
N GLN A 54 -21.89 1.84 25.47
CA GLN A 54 -23.30 1.87 25.80
C GLN A 54 -24.14 1.09 24.79
N GLN A 55 -24.83 0.09 25.35
CA GLN A 55 -26.21 -0.35 25.17
C GLN A 55 -26.85 -0.47 23.78
N GLU A 56 -26.53 0.33 22.77
CA GLU A 56 -27.13 0.24 21.42
C GLU A 56 -26.04 0.42 20.36
N ARG A 57 -25.95 -0.54 19.44
CA ARG A 57 -25.02 -0.50 18.32
C ARG A 57 -25.71 0.34 17.24
N ASP A 58 -25.40 1.63 17.18
CA ASP A 58 -25.93 2.49 16.12
C ASP A 58 -25.51 1.93 14.75
N ASP A 59 -26.44 1.88 13.80
CA ASP A 59 -26.24 1.34 12.44
C ASP A 59 -25.22 2.14 11.61
N ASP A 60 -24.76 3.31 12.11
CA ASP A 60 -23.75 4.18 11.51
C ASP A 60 -22.31 3.81 11.97
N ASP A 61 -21.98 2.51 11.94
CA ASP A 61 -20.68 1.93 12.37
C ASP A 61 -19.49 2.26 11.44
N GLU A 62 -19.66 3.12 10.41
CA GLU A 62 -18.65 3.41 9.37
C GLU A 62 -17.36 4.09 9.89
N ASP A 63 -17.38 4.68 11.08
CA ASP A 63 -16.25 5.44 11.64
C ASP A 63 -15.33 4.64 12.60
N LYS A 64 -15.70 3.39 12.95
CA LYS A 64 -14.96 2.61 13.96
C LYS A 64 -13.76 1.88 13.36
N THR A 65 -12.58 2.51 13.46
CA THR A 65 -11.32 2.03 12.87
C THR A 65 -10.31 1.45 13.88
N TRP A 66 -10.70 1.30 15.15
CA TRP A 66 -9.85 0.79 16.24
C TRP A 66 -10.59 -0.26 17.08
N PRO A 67 -9.91 -1.29 17.63
CA PRO A 67 -10.56 -2.27 18.52
C PRO A 67 -11.17 -1.62 19.77
N HIS A 68 -12.26 -2.17 20.31
CA HIS A 68 -12.85 -1.70 21.57
C HIS A 68 -12.16 -2.27 22.83
N LYS A 69 -11.34 -3.32 22.69
CA LYS A 69 -10.56 -3.89 23.80
C LYS A 69 -9.16 -3.32 23.78
N ASN A 70 -8.62 -3.03 24.96
CA ASN A 70 -7.23 -2.60 25.09
C ASN A 70 -6.25 -3.66 24.57
N ILE A 71 -5.05 -3.21 24.20
CA ILE A 71 -3.95 -4.04 23.77
C ILE A 71 -3.49 -4.95 24.91
N THR A 72 -3.21 -6.21 24.58
CA THR A 72 -2.79 -7.24 25.52
C THR A 72 -1.27 -7.37 25.58
N GLU A 73 -0.77 -8.06 26.60
CA GLU A 73 0.65 -8.34 26.73
C GLU A 73 1.14 -9.25 25.59
N GLU A 74 0.33 -10.21 25.16
CA GLU A 74 0.59 -11.12 24.04
C GLU A 74 0.77 -10.35 22.73
N GLN A 75 -0.10 -9.37 22.46
CA GLN A 75 0.00 -8.51 21.28
C GLN A 75 1.25 -7.63 21.32
N LEU A 76 1.57 -7.05 22.49
CA LEU A 76 2.82 -6.30 22.66
C LEU A 76 4.04 -7.20 22.46
N ASN A 77 4.05 -8.40 23.03
CA ASN A 77 5.13 -9.36 22.87
C ASN A 77 5.36 -9.70 21.40
N TYR A 78 4.28 -9.98 20.66
CA TYR A 78 4.36 -10.19 19.22
C TYR A 78 5.01 -8.99 18.50
N ILE A 79 4.52 -7.76 18.75
CA ILE A 79 5.03 -6.55 18.08
C ILE A 79 6.54 -6.40 18.30
N PHE A 80 7.00 -6.50 19.55
CA PHE A 80 8.40 -6.26 19.88
C PHE A 80 9.33 -7.37 19.42
N ASP A 81 8.88 -8.63 19.45
CA ASP A 81 9.68 -9.75 18.93
C ASP A 81 9.76 -9.71 17.40
N TRP A 82 8.67 -9.32 16.72
CA TRP A 82 8.67 -9.06 15.29
C TRP A 82 9.61 -7.89 14.91
N LEU A 83 9.58 -6.78 15.66
CA LEU A 83 10.47 -5.65 15.41
C LEU A 83 11.95 -6.02 15.61
N LYS A 84 12.30 -6.83 16.61
CA LYS A 84 13.67 -7.33 16.78
C LYS A 84 14.10 -8.16 15.57
N TRP A 85 13.24 -9.07 15.11
CA TRP A 85 13.51 -9.85 13.91
C TRP A 85 13.68 -8.97 12.66
N LEU A 86 12.82 -7.96 12.47
CA LEU A 86 12.96 -7.00 11.37
C LEU A 86 14.28 -6.23 11.42
N ALA A 87 14.72 -5.86 12.62
CA ALA A 87 15.99 -5.18 12.82
C ALA A 87 17.19 -6.05 12.38
N ASP A 88 17.04 -7.38 12.38
CA ASP A 88 18.04 -8.32 11.84
C ASP A 88 17.93 -8.50 10.31
N GLN A 89 16.74 -8.29 9.71
CA GLN A 89 16.52 -8.41 8.26
C GLN A 89 16.95 -7.17 7.45
N ARG A 90 17.26 -6.08 8.14
CA ARG A 90 17.70 -4.82 7.54
C ARG A 90 19.02 -5.02 6.77
N ASN A 91 19.06 -4.51 5.54
CA ASN A 91 20.30 -4.49 4.78
C ASN A 91 21.16 -3.30 5.23
N THR A 92 22.23 -3.56 5.97
CA THR A 92 23.09 -2.50 6.56
C THR A 92 23.84 -1.68 5.51
N GLN A 93 24.15 -2.26 4.35
CA GLN A 93 24.90 -1.59 3.29
C GLN A 93 24.05 -0.60 2.50
N THR A 94 22.80 -0.97 2.21
CA THR A 94 21.88 -0.16 1.37
C THR A 94 20.87 0.63 2.21
N GLY A 95 20.73 0.29 3.49
CA GLY A 95 19.72 0.83 4.37
C GLY A 95 18.30 0.30 4.10
N ILE A 96 18.13 -0.69 3.21
CA ILE A 96 16.82 -1.25 2.88
C ILE A 96 16.23 -1.99 4.08
N GLU A 97 15.01 -1.61 4.44
CA GLU A 97 14.23 -2.18 5.53
C GLU A 97 12.74 -2.32 5.17
N MET A 98 12.07 -3.27 5.81
CA MET A 98 10.63 -3.53 5.65
C MET A 98 9.81 -2.59 6.55
N MET A 99 8.63 -2.21 6.08
CA MET A 99 7.68 -1.38 6.83
C MET A 99 6.57 -2.21 7.49
N HIS A 100 5.78 -1.57 8.35
CA HIS A 100 4.59 -2.15 8.98
C HIS A 100 3.44 -2.44 8.01
N ILE A 101 3.52 -1.88 6.81
CA ILE A 101 2.60 -2.14 5.71
C ILE A 101 3.22 -3.24 4.85
N GLN A 102 2.45 -4.29 4.60
CA GLN A 102 2.91 -5.43 3.81
C GLN A 102 3.38 -5.01 2.43
N ASN A 103 4.44 -5.66 1.96
CA ASN A 103 5.05 -5.41 0.65
C ASN A 103 5.54 -3.97 0.45
N VAL A 104 5.76 -3.23 1.55
CA VAL A 104 6.36 -1.89 1.51
C VAL A 104 7.75 -1.95 2.13
N TYR A 105 8.72 -1.45 1.38
CA TYR A 105 10.12 -1.35 1.76
C TYR A 105 10.60 0.09 1.57
N GLN A 106 11.52 0.52 2.42
CA GLN A 106 12.10 1.86 2.36
C GLN A 106 13.62 1.85 2.54
N SER A 107 14.26 2.96 2.18
CA SER A 107 15.63 3.27 2.57
C SER A 107 15.88 4.78 2.47
N TYR A 108 16.56 5.33 3.47
CA TYR A 108 16.97 6.74 3.51
C TYR A 108 18.35 7.01 2.90
N SER A 109 19.09 5.96 2.54
CA SER A 109 20.49 6.06 2.08
C SER A 109 20.74 5.33 0.75
N LEU A 110 19.68 4.91 0.07
CA LEU A 110 19.77 4.08 -1.14
C LEU A 110 20.33 4.85 -2.34
N ILE A 111 19.97 6.13 -2.44
CA ILE A 111 20.45 7.05 -3.49
C ILE A 111 21.54 7.92 -2.87
N THR A 112 22.72 7.94 -3.49
CA THR A 112 23.85 8.74 -3.00
C THR A 112 23.65 10.23 -3.30
N SER A 113 24.35 11.10 -2.57
CA SER A 113 24.28 12.55 -2.78
C SER A 113 24.65 12.94 -4.22
N GLU A 114 25.67 12.29 -4.80
CA GLU A 114 26.10 12.55 -6.18
C GLU A 114 25.01 12.19 -7.19
N LEU A 115 24.32 11.05 -6.96
CA LEU A 115 23.24 10.61 -7.85
C LEU A 115 22.00 11.50 -7.71
N ARG A 116 21.70 11.96 -6.49
CA ARG A 116 20.66 12.96 -6.22
C ARG A 116 20.97 14.28 -6.93
N GLU A 117 22.19 14.79 -6.81
CA GLU A 117 22.63 16.03 -7.47
C GLU A 117 22.54 15.93 -8.99
N ALA A 118 22.93 14.78 -9.58
CA ALA A 118 22.77 14.53 -11.00
C ALA A 118 21.28 14.52 -11.44
N LEU A 119 20.38 14.02 -10.58
CA LEU A 119 18.94 14.07 -10.85
C LEU A 119 18.42 15.50 -10.79
N LEU A 120 18.84 16.30 -9.80
CA LEU A 120 18.46 17.71 -9.68
C LEU A 120 18.91 18.53 -10.89
N GLN A 121 20.13 18.30 -11.38
CA GLN A 121 20.62 18.96 -12.59
C GLN A 121 19.76 18.61 -13.82
N GLY A 122 19.40 17.33 -13.97
CA GLY A 122 18.49 16.90 -15.03
C GLY A 122 17.08 17.48 -14.90
N ALA A 123 16.54 17.53 -13.68
CA ALA A 123 15.25 18.16 -13.37
C ALA A 123 15.24 19.62 -13.78
N SER A 124 16.29 20.36 -13.40
CA SER A 124 16.42 21.79 -13.69
C SER A 124 16.40 22.10 -15.19
N ILE A 125 16.95 21.21 -16.03
CA ILE A 125 16.86 21.35 -17.50
C ILE A 125 15.40 21.29 -17.97
N LEU A 126 14.63 20.33 -17.44
CA LEU A 126 13.20 20.16 -17.79
C LEU A 126 12.33 21.30 -17.21
N GLU A 127 12.71 21.87 -16.07
CA GLU A 127 12.02 23.01 -15.45
C GLU A 127 12.27 24.33 -16.19
N SER A 128 13.46 24.48 -16.79
CA SER A 128 13.95 25.72 -17.40
C SER A 128 13.43 25.93 -18.83
N ILE A 129 12.14 25.65 -19.04
CA ILE A 129 11.43 25.88 -20.30
C ILE A 129 10.54 27.13 -20.21
N PRO A 130 10.16 27.74 -21.36
CA PRO A 130 9.25 28.88 -21.35
C PRO A 130 7.95 28.58 -20.59
N GLU A 131 7.43 29.57 -19.86
CA GLU A 131 6.24 29.37 -19.00
C GLU A 131 5.02 28.83 -19.75
N ALA A 132 4.85 29.22 -21.03
CA ALA A 132 3.78 28.75 -21.89
C ALA A 132 3.90 27.26 -22.29
N GLU A 133 5.08 26.66 -22.12
CA GLU A 133 5.38 25.27 -22.45
C GLU A 133 5.38 24.37 -21.20
N LYS A 134 5.26 24.94 -20.00
CA LYS A 134 5.19 24.16 -18.75
C LYS A 134 3.92 23.33 -18.68
N ASP A 135 4.09 22.03 -18.47
CA ASP A 135 2.99 21.09 -18.28
C ASP A 135 2.53 21.10 -16.82
N TRP A 136 1.58 21.97 -16.51
CA TRP A 136 0.96 22.03 -15.19
C TRP A 136 -0.13 20.96 -15.08
N HIS A 137 -0.03 20.12 -14.05
CA HIS A 137 -0.96 19.02 -13.84
C HIS A 137 -2.41 19.52 -13.76
N PRO A 138 -3.36 18.91 -14.50
CA PRO A 138 -4.76 19.34 -14.50
C PRO A 138 -5.36 19.37 -13.09
N GLY A 139 -6.07 20.45 -12.76
CA GLY A 139 -6.72 20.61 -11.45
C GLY A 139 -5.77 20.89 -10.28
N SER A 140 -4.46 21.03 -10.52
CA SER A 140 -3.47 21.33 -9.46
C SER A 140 -3.34 22.80 -9.09
N ASN A 141 -4.14 23.69 -9.69
CA ASN A 141 -3.99 25.14 -9.54
C ASN A 141 -2.57 25.64 -9.88
N ASN A 142 -1.92 25.04 -10.88
CA ASN A 142 -0.52 25.30 -11.25
C ASN A 142 0.46 25.16 -10.08
N GLN A 143 0.28 24.12 -9.26
CA GLN A 143 1.20 23.78 -8.17
C GLN A 143 1.93 22.45 -8.41
N VAL A 144 1.48 21.62 -9.35
CA VAL A 144 2.19 20.39 -9.72
C VAL A 144 2.71 20.54 -11.14
N LEU A 145 4.02 20.62 -11.29
CA LEU A 145 4.70 20.70 -12.58
C LEU A 145 5.16 19.31 -12.99
N ASP A 146 4.58 18.81 -14.07
CA ASP A 146 4.92 17.51 -14.65
C ASP A 146 6.19 17.63 -15.51
N LEU A 147 7.26 16.95 -15.12
CA LEU A 147 8.55 16.97 -15.84
C LEU A 147 8.66 15.79 -16.80
N ILE A 148 8.32 14.60 -16.31
CA ILE A 148 8.18 13.37 -17.10
C ILE A 148 6.81 12.80 -16.74
N HIS A 149 5.86 12.83 -17.68
CA HIS A 149 4.50 12.36 -17.39
C HIS A 149 4.05 11.27 -18.37
N PRO A 150 3.61 10.11 -17.87
CA PRO A 150 3.29 8.97 -18.72
C PRO A 150 2.04 9.16 -19.60
N SER A 151 1.18 10.15 -19.28
CA SER A 151 0.00 10.45 -20.10
C SER A 151 0.30 11.29 -21.35
N LEU A 152 1.47 11.96 -21.44
CA LEU A 152 1.70 12.99 -22.47
C LEU A 152 1.76 12.41 -23.89
N HIS A 153 2.43 11.26 -24.06
CA HIS A 153 2.44 10.48 -25.31
C HIS A 153 1.94 9.04 -25.10
N CYS A 154 0.81 8.89 -24.41
CA CYS A 154 0.19 7.59 -24.17
C CYS A 154 -0.45 6.97 -25.42
N LEU A 155 -0.70 5.66 -25.40
CA LEU A 155 -1.50 4.99 -26.41
C LEU A 155 -2.95 5.45 -26.28
N ARG A 156 -3.52 6.00 -27.34
CA ARG A 156 -4.96 6.30 -27.42
C ARG A 156 -5.67 5.23 -28.25
N ILE A 157 -6.40 4.36 -27.59
CA ILE A 157 -7.06 3.20 -28.20
C ILE A 157 -8.09 3.69 -29.23
N GLY A 158 -8.10 3.07 -30.42
CA GLY A 158 -8.93 3.51 -31.54
C GLY A 158 -8.42 4.75 -32.29
N LYS A 159 -7.24 5.30 -31.95
CA LYS A 159 -6.69 6.49 -32.62
C LYS A 159 -5.19 6.43 -32.90
N SER A 160 -4.39 5.90 -31.98
CA SER A 160 -2.94 5.76 -32.17
C SER A 160 -2.62 4.64 -33.17
N LEU A 161 -1.58 4.86 -33.99
CA LEU A 161 -1.04 3.85 -34.89
C LEU A 161 -0.24 2.81 -34.11
N VAL A 162 -0.51 1.53 -34.39
CA VAL A 162 0.21 0.38 -33.84
C VAL A 162 0.82 -0.42 -35.00
N LYS A 163 2.03 -0.94 -34.78
CA LYS A 163 2.71 -1.80 -35.75
C LYS A 163 2.20 -3.24 -35.63
N ASN A 164 1.64 -3.76 -36.72
CA ASN A 164 1.30 -5.17 -36.83
C ASN A 164 2.60 -6.00 -36.86
N THR A 165 2.78 -6.92 -35.92
CA THR A 165 4.01 -7.71 -35.78
C THR A 165 4.19 -8.74 -36.89
N LYS A 166 3.10 -9.17 -37.56
CA LYS A 166 3.13 -10.16 -38.64
C LYS A 166 3.42 -9.52 -40.00
N THR A 167 2.77 -8.40 -40.30
CA THR A 167 2.85 -7.73 -41.61
C THR A 167 3.83 -6.55 -41.63
N GLY A 168 4.18 -6.02 -40.46
CA GLY A 168 4.99 -4.81 -40.31
C GLY A 168 4.25 -3.50 -40.61
N SER A 169 2.99 -3.56 -41.07
CA SER A 169 2.18 -2.38 -41.40
C SER A 169 1.67 -1.65 -40.16
N LEU A 170 1.50 -0.33 -40.27
CA LEU A 170 0.84 0.47 -39.25
C LEU A 170 -0.68 0.46 -39.47
N TYR A 171 -1.43 0.34 -38.39
CA TYR A 171 -2.89 0.42 -38.41
C TYR A 171 -3.41 0.98 -37.08
N VAL A 172 -4.68 1.40 -37.04
CA VAL A 172 -5.33 1.87 -35.82
C VAL A 172 -6.24 0.74 -35.30
N PRO A 173 -5.89 0.09 -34.17
CA PRO A 173 -6.72 -0.98 -33.63
C PRO A 173 -8.02 -0.42 -33.04
N THR A 174 -9.14 -1.09 -33.32
CA THR A 174 -10.39 -0.85 -32.59
C THR A 174 -10.25 -1.25 -31.11
N VAL A 175 -11.17 -0.77 -30.27
CA VAL A 175 -11.21 -1.16 -28.84
C VAL A 175 -11.38 -2.69 -28.72
N GLU A 176 -12.23 -3.29 -29.54
CA GLU A 176 -12.45 -4.73 -29.55
C GLU A 176 -11.18 -5.51 -29.94
N GLU A 177 -10.48 -5.09 -30.99
CA GLU A 177 -9.19 -5.71 -31.38
C GLU A 177 -8.13 -5.57 -30.29
N TYR A 178 -8.04 -4.41 -29.63
CA TYR A 178 -7.12 -4.18 -28.52
C TYR A 178 -7.40 -5.12 -27.35
N ILE A 179 -8.66 -5.25 -26.93
CA ILE A 179 -9.06 -6.12 -25.82
C ILE A 179 -8.87 -7.59 -26.19
N ASN A 180 -9.28 -8.00 -27.38
CA ASN A 180 -9.14 -9.39 -27.84
C ASN A 180 -7.66 -9.80 -27.98
N ALA A 181 -6.74 -8.86 -28.20
CA ALA A 181 -5.30 -9.10 -28.19
C ALA A 181 -4.71 -9.23 -26.77
N ARG A 182 -5.49 -8.96 -25.72
CA ARG A 182 -5.08 -8.96 -24.31
C ARG A 182 -5.85 -10.02 -23.56
N GLU A 183 -5.36 -11.26 -23.59
CA GLU A 183 -5.95 -12.39 -22.86
C GLU A 183 -6.16 -12.07 -21.37
N ASP A 184 -5.25 -11.30 -20.79
CA ASP A 184 -5.33 -10.82 -19.41
C ASP A 184 -6.48 -9.85 -19.12
N LEU A 185 -6.97 -9.12 -20.12
CA LEU A 185 -8.13 -8.24 -20.01
C LEU A 185 -9.41 -8.92 -20.49
N SER A 186 -9.30 -10.00 -21.27
CA SER A 186 -10.44 -10.66 -21.91
C SER A 186 -11.50 -11.15 -20.92
N PHE A 187 -11.10 -11.59 -19.72
CA PHE A 187 -12.04 -11.99 -18.65
C PHE A 187 -12.78 -10.81 -18.01
N LEU A 188 -12.23 -9.60 -18.13
CA LEU A 188 -12.79 -8.37 -17.57
C LEU A 188 -13.73 -7.66 -18.57
N TYR A 189 -13.75 -8.08 -19.83
CA TYR A 189 -14.55 -7.47 -20.89
C TYR A 189 -15.58 -8.44 -21.48
N SER A 190 -16.86 -8.09 -21.33
CA SER A 190 -17.94 -8.65 -22.14
C SER A 190 -18.73 -7.47 -22.72
N PRO A 191 -19.03 -7.44 -24.03
CA PRO A 191 -19.76 -6.32 -24.67
C PRO A 191 -21.12 -6.01 -24.01
N SER A 192 -21.68 -7.00 -23.30
CA SER A 192 -22.95 -6.94 -22.58
C SER A 192 -22.83 -6.75 -21.06
N ARG A 193 -21.61 -6.66 -20.51
CA ARG A 193 -21.39 -6.45 -19.07
C ARG A 193 -20.78 -5.08 -18.81
N TRP A 194 -21.05 -4.59 -17.61
CA TRP A 194 -20.41 -3.40 -17.08
C TRP A 194 -18.89 -3.64 -16.94
N MET A 195 -18.11 -2.68 -17.43
CA MET A 195 -16.64 -2.78 -17.45
C MET A 195 -16.07 -2.28 -16.13
N PRO A 196 -15.10 -2.99 -15.52
CA PRO A 196 -14.48 -2.54 -14.28
C PRO A 196 -13.90 -1.14 -14.42
N HIS A 197 -14.07 -0.29 -13.40
CA HIS A 197 -13.41 1.02 -13.35
C HIS A 197 -11.87 0.94 -13.40
N SER A 198 -11.30 -0.24 -13.17
CA SER A 198 -9.88 -0.53 -13.24
C SER A 198 -9.34 -0.75 -14.66
N VAL A 199 -10.21 -0.78 -15.69
CA VAL A 199 -9.82 -0.95 -17.09
C VAL A 199 -10.16 0.31 -17.89
N SER A 200 -9.16 0.89 -18.57
CA SER A 200 -9.36 1.98 -19.51
C SER A 200 -9.53 1.46 -20.94
N ILE A 201 -10.56 1.94 -21.62
CA ILE A 201 -10.77 1.72 -23.07
C ILE A 201 -10.36 2.90 -23.94
N GLN A 202 -9.80 3.95 -23.33
CA GLN A 202 -9.43 5.17 -24.04
C GLN A 202 -7.92 5.33 -24.15
N HIS A 203 -7.21 5.10 -23.05
CA HIS A 203 -5.78 5.37 -22.93
C HIS A 203 -5.05 4.21 -22.25
N GLN A 204 -3.79 4.00 -22.62
CA GLN A 204 -2.85 3.15 -21.90
C GLN A 204 -1.48 3.83 -21.85
N TRP A 205 -0.85 3.85 -20.68
CA TRP A 205 0.54 4.30 -20.56
C TRP A 205 1.51 3.32 -21.23
N LEU A 206 2.51 3.88 -21.92
CA LEU A 206 3.53 3.10 -22.61
C LEU A 206 4.76 2.97 -21.72
N PRO A 207 5.16 1.74 -21.32
CA PRO A 207 6.37 1.55 -20.55
C PRO A 207 7.61 1.72 -21.44
N THR A 208 8.71 2.06 -20.80
CA THR A 208 10.05 1.97 -21.37
C THR A 208 10.64 0.60 -21.07
N ASP A 209 11.28 0.01 -22.07
CA ASP A 209 11.98 -1.25 -21.93
C ASP A 209 13.38 -1.01 -21.34
N PHE A 210 13.75 -1.78 -20.32
CA PHE A 210 15.09 -1.78 -19.72
C PHE A 210 15.66 -3.19 -19.63
N SER A 211 16.97 -3.34 -19.76
CA SER A 211 17.68 -4.59 -19.42
C SER A 211 18.35 -4.46 -18.06
N VAL A 212 18.20 -5.48 -17.22
CA VAL A 212 18.95 -5.65 -15.97
C VAL A 212 20.02 -6.70 -16.20
N SER A 213 21.30 -6.34 -16.02
CA SER A 213 22.41 -7.29 -16.17
C SER A 213 22.45 -8.31 -15.04
N GLU A 214 23.29 -9.34 -15.17
CA GLU A 214 23.58 -10.30 -14.09
C GLU A 214 24.16 -9.63 -12.83
N THR A 215 24.81 -8.46 -12.99
CA THR A 215 25.36 -7.68 -11.88
C THR A 215 24.36 -6.68 -11.29
N GLY A 216 23.17 -6.54 -11.89
CA GLY A 216 22.15 -5.56 -11.50
C GLY A 216 22.29 -4.18 -12.15
N GLU A 217 23.19 -4.02 -13.12
CA GLU A 217 23.29 -2.79 -13.92
C GLU A 217 22.06 -2.66 -14.82
N VAL A 218 21.45 -1.47 -14.86
CA VAL A 218 20.26 -1.21 -15.68
C VAL A 218 20.64 -0.38 -16.91
N LYS A 219 20.12 -0.75 -18.09
CA LYS A 219 20.26 0.01 -19.33
C LYS A 219 18.90 0.20 -19.98
N HIS A 220 18.64 1.40 -20.49
CA HIS A 220 17.45 1.66 -21.30
C HIS A 220 17.61 0.99 -22.68
N LEU A 221 16.54 0.42 -23.19
CA LEU A 221 16.46 -0.21 -24.51
C LEU A 221 15.58 0.58 -25.48
N SER A 222 14.78 1.51 -24.95
CA SER A 222 13.91 2.42 -25.70
C SER A 222 13.92 3.81 -25.06
N TYR A 223 13.22 4.75 -25.69
CA TYR A 223 13.01 6.08 -25.14
C TYR A 223 12.14 6.02 -23.87
N ILE A 224 12.39 6.96 -22.96
CA ILE A 224 11.54 7.32 -21.83
C ILE A 224 10.49 8.31 -22.32
N ASN A 225 9.23 8.08 -21.97
CA ASN A 225 8.11 8.91 -22.43
C ASN A 225 8.35 10.40 -22.14
N ASN A 226 8.11 11.25 -23.15
CA ASN A 226 8.37 12.69 -23.14
C ASN A 226 9.82 13.13 -22.84
N LEU A 227 10.81 12.23 -22.92
CA LEU A 227 12.22 12.58 -22.68
C LEU A 227 13.08 12.24 -23.90
N HIS A 228 13.62 13.25 -24.57
CA HIS A 228 14.44 13.04 -25.77
C HIS A 228 15.80 12.38 -25.43
N PRO A 229 16.19 11.24 -26.04
CA PRO A 229 17.36 10.46 -25.64
C PRO A 229 18.71 11.15 -25.90
N ASP A 230 18.82 11.96 -26.96
CA ASP A 230 20.07 12.66 -27.27
C ASP A 230 20.22 13.94 -26.42
N ASP A 231 19.23 14.82 -26.46
CA ASP A 231 19.20 16.07 -25.68
C ASP A 231 19.32 15.85 -24.16
N HIS A 232 18.74 14.76 -23.63
CA HIS A 232 18.73 14.46 -22.19
C HIS A 232 19.59 13.25 -21.83
N LYS A 233 20.61 12.94 -22.63
CA LYS A 233 21.50 11.78 -22.42
C LYS A 233 22.06 11.66 -20.98
N PRO A 234 22.49 12.74 -20.29
CA PRO A 234 22.90 12.66 -18.89
C PRO A 234 21.77 12.20 -17.96
N LEU A 235 20.55 12.73 -18.13
CA LEU A 235 19.40 12.36 -17.32
C LEU A 235 18.96 10.90 -17.55
N TYR A 236 19.05 10.38 -18.79
CA TYR A 236 18.86 8.95 -19.05
C TYR A 236 19.83 8.09 -18.23
N SER A 237 21.11 8.45 -18.20
CA SER A 237 22.13 7.74 -17.41
C SER A 237 21.80 7.79 -15.90
N THR A 238 21.38 8.96 -15.42
CA THR A 238 20.95 9.17 -14.03
C THR A 238 19.74 8.30 -13.68
N ILE A 239 18.68 8.31 -14.50
CA ILE A 239 17.48 7.49 -14.29
C ILE A 239 17.85 6.01 -14.27
N THR A 240 18.64 5.52 -15.22
CA THR A 240 19.08 4.11 -15.21
C THR A 240 19.88 3.75 -13.97
N SER A 241 20.70 4.67 -13.46
CA SER A 241 21.47 4.46 -12.23
C SER A 241 20.57 4.40 -11.00
N ILE A 242 19.53 5.23 -10.94
CA ILE A 242 18.51 5.18 -9.88
C ILE A 242 17.73 3.87 -9.97
N LEU A 243 17.27 3.48 -11.16
CA LEU A 243 16.55 2.22 -11.37
C LEU A 243 17.37 1.02 -10.88
N ALA A 244 18.68 0.99 -11.13
CA ALA A 244 19.57 -0.04 -10.61
C ALA A 244 19.57 -0.12 -9.07
N ARG A 245 19.38 1.01 -8.37
CA ARG A 245 19.21 1.04 -6.91
C ARG A 245 17.84 0.55 -6.46
N PHE A 246 16.81 0.74 -7.26
CA PHE A 246 15.45 0.26 -6.99
C PHE A 246 15.26 -1.24 -7.23
N VAL A 247 16.07 -1.85 -8.10
CA VAL A 247 15.98 -3.30 -8.41
C VAL A 247 15.91 -4.17 -7.15
N PRO A 248 16.80 -4.04 -6.14
CA PRO A 248 16.71 -4.83 -4.91
C PRO A 248 15.44 -4.59 -4.08
N LEU A 249 14.85 -3.38 -4.12
CA LEU A 249 13.57 -3.11 -3.47
C LEU A 249 12.44 -3.86 -4.18
N TRP A 250 12.39 -3.79 -5.51
CA TRP A 250 11.38 -4.50 -6.29
C TRP A 250 11.53 -6.01 -6.18
N GLU A 251 12.74 -6.55 -6.17
CA GLU A 251 12.98 -7.98 -5.94
C GLU A 251 12.40 -8.43 -4.59
N ARG A 252 12.55 -7.63 -3.53
CA ARG A 252 11.95 -7.93 -2.22
C ARG A 252 10.42 -7.89 -2.25
N VAL A 253 9.84 -6.84 -2.85
CA VAL A 253 8.38 -6.74 -3.01
C VAL A 253 7.83 -7.93 -3.78
N LEU A 254 8.42 -8.28 -4.93
CA LEU A 254 7.97 -9.38 -5.76
C LEU A 254 8.16 -10.73 -5.08
N SER A 255 9.27 -10.91 -4.36
CA SER A 255 9.51 -12.11 -3.55
C SER A 255 8.44 -12.29 -2.48
N ASP A 256 8.07 -11.22 -1.77
CA ASP A 256 7.03 -11.26 -0.73
C ASP A 256 5.63 -11.47 -1.31
N VAL A 257 5.30 -10.84 -2.44
CA VAL A 257 4.01 -11.05 -3.12
C VAL A 257 3.86 -12.52 -3.54
N LEU A 258 4.94 -13.15 -3.99
CA LEU A 258 4.94 -14.58 -4.35
C LEU A 258 5.00 -15.50 -3.13
N SER A 259 5.57 -15.04 -2.02
CA SER A 259 5.67 -15.77 -0.76
C SER A 259 4.41 -15.53 0.07
N ARG A 260 3.42 -16.43 0.00
CA ARG A 260 2.15 -16.29 0.73
C ARG A 260 2.36 -15.88 2.19
N GLN A 261 2.07 -14.63 2.52
CA GLN A 261 2.10 -14.15 3.90
C GLN A 261 0.79 -14.49 4.59
N ARG A 262 0.88 -15.15 5.74
CA ARG A 262 -0.30 -15.44 6.56
C ARG A 262 -0.64 -14.22 7.42
N PRO A 263 -1.93 -13.97 7.69
CA PRO A 263 -2.34 -13.01 8.71
C PRO A 263 -1.68 -13.31 10.06
N ILE A 264 -1.43 -12.28 10.86
CA ILE A 264 -0.91 -12.45 12.23
C ILE A 264 -1.93 -13.23 13.07
N ILE A 265 -3.21 -12.94 12.87
CA ILE A 265 -4.32 -13.58 13.55
C ILE A 265 -5.12 -14.41 12.53
N GLU A 266 -4.98 -15.74 12.60
CA GLU A 266 -5.75 -16.68 11.79
C GLU A 266 -7.11 -16.92 12.45
N LEU A 267 -8.19 -16.44 11.81
CA LEU A 267 -9.57 -16.65 12.25
C LEU A 267 -10.31 -17.59 11.31
N ASP A 268 -11.25 -18.33 11.88
CA ASP A 268 -12.27 -19.06 11.14
C ASP A 268 -13.57 -18.24 11.15
N PRO A 269 -13.92 -17.56 10.04
CA PRO A 269 -15.08 -16.67 9.98
C PRO A 269 -16.41 -17.42 10.14
N TYR A 270 -16.42 -18.75 10.00
CA TYR A 270 -17.63 -19.54 10.21
C TYR A 270 -17.89 -19.88 11.68
N SER A 271 -16.87 -19.77 12.56
CA SER A 271 -17.00 -20.12 13.99
C SER A 271 -16.58 -19.00 14.95
N TRP A 272 -16.35 -17.79 14.43
CA TRP A 272 -15.93 -16.63 15.23
C TRP A 272 -16.96 -16.13 16.26
N TYR A 273 -18.24 -16.52 16.15
CA TYR A 273 -19.25 -16.26 17.21
C TYR A 273 -19.49 -17.48 18.11
N GLU A 274 -19.01 -18.66 17.72
CA GLU A 274 -19.22 -19.91 18.46
C GLU A 274 -18.12 -20.18 19.48
N LYS A 275 -16.86 -19.93 19.11
CA LYS A 275 -15.68 -20.19 19.95
C LYS A 275 -15.45 -19.02 20.89
N GLY A 276 -15.39 -19.26 22.20
CA GLY A 276 -14.93 -18.25 23.17
C GLY A 276 -15.90 -17.09 23.37
N ARG A 277 -17.22 -17.37 23.38
CA ARG A 277 -18.30 -16.41 23.67
C ARG A 277 -17.92 -15.55 24.89
N ALA A 278 -17.61 -14.27 24.66
CA ALA A 278 -17.38 -13.31 25.74
C ALA A 278 -18.68 -13.05 26.53
N THR A 279 -19.83 -13.27 25.88
CA THR A 279 -21.18 -13.17 26.45
C THR A 279 -21.92 -14.47 26.15
N PRO A 280 -22.32 -15.26 27.17
CA PRO A 280 -23.14 -16.45 26.97
C PRO A 280 -24.41 -16.11 26.18
N GLU A 281 -24.83 -16.99 25.27
CA GLU A 281 -26.12 -16.85 24.60
C GLU A 281 -27.23 -17.13 25.62
N PRO A 282 -28.27 -16.28 25.69
CA PRO A 282 -29.41 -16.52 26.56
C PRO A 282 -30.11 -17.83 26.18
N GLU A 283 -30.21 -18.78 27.11
CA GLU A 283 -30.99 -20.01 26.93
C GLU A 283 -32.44 -19.75 27.35
N LEU A 284 -33.42 -20.27 26.60
CA LEU A 284 -34.85 -20.06 26.90
C LEU A 284 -35.20 -20.67 28.26
N GLU A 285 -34.55 -21.78 28.60
CA GLU A 285 -34.68 -22.52 29.84
C GLU A 285 -34.41 -21.68 31.09
N ASP A 286 -33.59 -20.63 30.98
CA ASP A 286 -33.30 -19.69 32.09
C ASP A 286 -34.51 -18.83 32.49
N TRP A 287 -35.54 -18.77 31.63
CA TRP A 287 -36.70 -17.88 31.78
C TRP A 287 -38.01 -18.64 32.04
N VAL A 288 -38.03 -19.97 31.91
CA VAL A 288 -39.24 -20.80 32.03
C VAL A 288 -39.39 -21.36 33.45
N GLU A 289 -40.31 -20.81 34.25
CA GLU A 289 -40.59 -21.32 35.61
C GLU A 289 -41.72 -22.38 35.68
N THR A 290 -42.72 -22.41 34.77
CA THR A 290 -43.83 -23.41 34.73
C THR A 290 -44.56 -23.52 33.36
N PRO A 291 -45.35 -24.60 33.08
CA PRO A 291 -45.57 -25.10 31.71
C PRO A 291 -46.39 -24.29 30.69
N ASP A 292 -47.46 -23.53 31.02
CA ASP A 292 -48.41 -23.13 29.93
C ASP A 292 -48.86 -21.65 29.90
N ALA A 293 -48.81 -20.88 31.00
CA ALA A 293 -49.11 -19.43 30.97
C ALA A 293 -47.83 -18.57 31.08
N ALA A 294 -46.86 -19.03 31.86
CA ALA A 294 -45.56 -18.36 32.04
C ALA A 294 -44.62 -18.56 30.83
N TYR A 295 -44.85 -19.56 29.98
CA TYR A 295 -43.97 -19.85 28.83
C TYR A 295 -43.96 -18.72 27.79
N TRP A 296 -45.13 -18.17 27.42
CA TRP A 296 -45.19 -17.08 26.43
C TRP A 296 -44.61 -15.77 26.97
N GLU A 297 -44.79 -15.49 28.26
CA GLU A 297 -44.15 -14.34 28.92
C GLU A 297 -42.63 -14.51 29.01
N ALA A 298 -42.14 -15.71 29.32
CA ALA A 298 -40.72 -16.07 29.29
C ALA A 298 -40.12 -15.96 27.89
N TRP A 299 -40.87 -16.41 26.87
CA TRP A 299 -40.49 -16.30 25.47
C TRP A 299 -40.31 -14.85 25.03
N ASP A 300 -41.25 -13.96 25.38
CA ASP A 300 -41.15 -12.54 25.04
C ASP A 300 -39.92 -11.87 25.68
N VAL A 301 -39.62 -12.18 26.95
CA VAL A 301 -38.43 -11.66 27.63
C VAL A 301 -37.15 -12.26 27.05
N TRP A 302 -37.15 -13.56 26.74
CA TRP A 302 -36.03 -14.21 26.07
C TRP A 302 -35.79 -13.62 24.68
N CYS A 303 -36.83 -13.34 23.88
CA CYS A 303 -36.68 -12.71 22.58
C CYS A 303 -35.96 -11.36 22.68
N VAL A 304 -36.34 -10.52 23.64
CA VAL A 304 -35.66 -9.23 23.89
C VAL A 304 -34.20 -9.44 24.32
N ALA A 305 -33.93 -10.39 25.20
CA ALA A 305 -32.57 -10.70 25.66
C ALA A 305 -31.69 -11.28 24.53
N HIS A 306 -32.25 -12.17 23.71
CA HIS A 306 -31.59 -12.79 22.57
C HIS A 306 -31.33 -11.78 21.46
N GLU A 307 -32.29 -10.90 21.14
CA GLU A 307 -32.10 -9.80 20.20
C GLU A 307 -31.00 -8.85 20.68
N ALA A 308 -31.03 -8.43 21.95
CA ALA A 308 -29.97 -7.62 22.53
C ALA A 308 -28.59 -8.33 22.50
N TRP A 309 -28.55 -9.66 22.68
CA TRP A 309 -27.33 -10.45 22.54
C TRP A 309 -26.85 -10.52 21.09
N GLU A 310 -27.72 -10.80 20.13
CA GLU A 310 -27.42 -10.83 18.69
C GLU A 310 -26.83 -9.50 18.20
N HIS A 311 -27.38 -8.37 18.67
CA HIS A 311 -26.86 -7.05 18.31
C HIS A 311 -25.52 -6.74 18.98
N ARG A 312 -25.30 -7.19 20.22
CA ARG A 312 -24.10 -6.86 21.01
C ARG A 312 -22.98 -7.90 20.95
N LYS A 313 -23.21 -9.08 20.37
CA LYS A 313 -22.18 -10.13 20.33
C LYS A 313 -20.99 -9.65 19.51
N ASP A 314 -19.82 -9.84 20.10
CA ASP A 314 -18.55 -9.59 19.44
C ASP A 314 -17.98 -10.90 18.89
N PRO A 315 -17.38 -10.86 17.69
CA PRO A 315 -16.61 -12.00 17.22
C PRO A 315 -15.44 -12.22 18.18
N PHE A 316 -15.21 -13.48 18.53
CA PHE A 316 -14.01 -13.89 19.25
C PHE A 316 -12.79 -13.72 18.34
N ILE A 317 -11.92 -12.80 18.75
CA ILE A 317 -10.61 -12.60 18.14
C ILE A 317 -9.58 -13.24 19.06
N CYS A 318 -8.89 -14.26 18.58
CA CYS A 318 -7.83 -14.91 19.36
C CYS A 318 -6.60 -14.00 19.51
N GLU A 319 -5.86 -14.21 20.60
CA GLU A 319 -4.54 -13.60 20.75
C GLU A 319 -3.57 -14.13 19.68
N PRO A 320 -2.61 -13.32 19.24
CA PRO A 320 -1.57 -13.80 18.33
C PRO A 320 -0.76 -14.89 19.03
N LYS A 321 -0.38 -15.93 18.27
CA LYS A 321 0.64 -16.87 18.72
C LYS A 321 1.97 -16.12 18.92
N PRO A 322 2.88 -16.58 19.80
CA PRO A 322 4.22 -16.01 19.90
C PRO A 322 4.86 -15.88 18.52
N PHE A 323 5.55 -14.75 18.30
CA PHE A 323 6.15 -14.48 16.99
C PHE A 323 7.14 -15.59 16.61
N THR A 324 7.02 -16.07 15.37
CA THR A 324 7.97 -16.99 14.75
C THR A 324 8.43 -16.42 13.41
N PRO A 325 9.74 -16.38 13.13
CA PRO A 325 10.25 -15.98 11.82
C PRO A 325 9.58 -16.77 10.68
N PRO A 326 9.32 -16.13 9.52
CA PRO A 326 8.78 -16.82 8.36
C PRO A 326 9.65 -18.02 7.96
N ALA A 327 9.01 -19.16 7.69
CA ALA A 327 9.70 -20.37 7.26
C ALA A 327 10.36 -20.15 5.88
N THR A 328 11.64 -20.47 5.77
CA THR A 328 12.43 -20.31 4.53
C THR A 328 11.97 -21.21 3.40
N GLU A 329 11.37 -22.37 3.72
CA GLU A 329 10.91 -23.37 2.75
C GLU A 329 9.81 -22.85 1.80
N ASN A 330 9.07 -21.83 2.22
CA ASN A 330 7.99 -21.23 1.42
C ASN A 330 8.36 -19.86 0.82
N GLN A 331 9.60 -19.40 1.01
CA GLN A 331 10.05 -18.12 0.48
C GLN A 331 10.50 -18.27 -0.98
N VAL A 332 9.84 -17.52 -1.85
CA VAL A 332 10.24 -17.36 -3.25
C VAL A 332 11.26 -16.25 -3.32
N ASN A 333 12.46 -16.56 -3.82
CA ASN A 333 13.45 -15.53 -4.16
C ASN A 333 13.31 -15.16 -5.64
N PHE A 334 12.66 -14.02 -5.90
CA PHE A 334 12.43 -13.52 -7.24
C PHE A 334 13.50 -12.50 -7.62
N THR A 335 14.29 -12.81 -8.65
CA THR A 335 15.33 -11.89 -9.17
C THR A 335 14.96 -11.29 -10.51
N LEU A 336 15.23 -10.00 -10.65
CA LEU A 336 15.14 -9.22 -11.88
C LEU A 336 16.45 -9.22 -12.68
N LYS A 337 17.57 -9.69 -12.10
CA LYS A 337 18.86 -9.80 -12.79
C LYS A 337 18.76 -10.74 -13.99
N GLY A 338 19.44 -10.38 -15.07
CA GLY A 338 19.40 -11.12 -16.34
C GLY A 338 18.09 -10.99 -17.11
N ARG A 339 17.18 -10.10 -16.69
CA ARG A 339 15.85 -9.93 -17.33
C ARG A 339 15.71 -8.58 -18.03
N LYS A 340 14.80 -8.57 -19.01
CA LYS A 340 14.21 -7.35 -19.53
C LYS A 340 12.99 -7.00 -18.69
N ILE A 341 12.88 -5.73 -18.28
CA ILE A 341 11.77 -5.20 -17.50
C ILE A 341 11.11 -4.03 -18.23
N GLN A 342 9.85 -3.78 -17.89
CA GLN A 342 9.07 -2.65 -18.38
C GLN A 342 8.84 -1.69 -17.24
N VAL A 343 9.23 -0.42 -17.41
CA VAL A 343 9.11 0.60 -16.36
C VAL A 343 8.46 1.85 -16.93
N ILE A 344 7.45 2.36 -16.23
CA ILE A 344 6.84 3.66 -16.49
C ILE A 344 7.54 4.67 -15.58
N VAL A 345 8.17 5.69 -16.16
CA VAL A 345 8.84 6.75 -15.40
C VAL A 345 7.90 7.95 -15.29
N LYS A 346 7.73 8.43 -14.07
CA LYS A 346 7.01 9.68 -13.76
C LYS A 346 7.89 10.54 -12.86
N MET A 347 7.94 11.83 -13.16
CA MET A 347 8.68 12.82 -12.39
C MET A 347 7.89 14.13 -12.39
N ALA A 348 7.63 14.67 -11.21
CA ALA A 348 6.89 15.91 -11.05
C ALA A 348 7.40 16.66 -9.81
N ASN A 349 7.25 17.97 -9.84
CA ASN A 349 7.53 18.85 -8.71
C ASN A 349 6.24 19.43 -8.15
N ILE A 350 6.20 19.60 -6.83
CA ILE A 350 5.22 20.45 -6.18
C ILE A 350 5.87 21.82 -5.95
N VAL A 351 5.29 22.87 -6.55
CA VAL A 351 5.77 24.24 -6.47
C VAL A 351 4.82 25.03 -5.57
N LEU A 352 5.34 25.50 -4.44
CA LEU A 352 4.62 26.37 -3.51
C LEU A 352 5.20 27.79 -3.61
N THR A 353 4.32 28.78 -3.63
CA THR A 353 4.70 30.21 -3.65
C THR A 353 4.07 30.92 -2.46
N PRO A 354 4.51 32.14 -2.09
CA PRO A 354 3.84 32.92 -1.05
C PRO A 354 2.33 33.12 -1.32
N GLU A 355 1.93 33.18 -2.58
CA GLU A 355 0.52 33.32 -3.01
C GLU A 355 -0.25 31.99 -3.00
N LYS A 356 0.45 30.86 -3.15
CA LYS A 356 -0.09 29.49 -3.11
C LYS A 356 0.77 28.61 -2.18
N PRO A 357 0.75 28.86 -0.86
CA PRO A 357 1.71 28.27 0.07
C PRO A 357 1.34 26.85 0.51
N GLU A 358 0.12 26.40 0.21
CA GLU A 358 -0.43 25.12 0.68
C GLU A 358 -0.79 24.23 -0.50
N TYR A 359 -0.46 22.94 -0.38
CA TYR A 359 -0.90 21.88 -1.29
C TYR A 359 -1.61 20.80 -0.47
N ALA A 360 -2.87 20.51 -0.81
CA ALA A 360 -3.73 19.62 -0.04
C ALA A 360 -3.33 18.13 -0.13
N GLY A 361 -2.36 17.79 -0.97
CA GLY A 361 -1.95 16.41 -1.24
C GLY A 361 -2.64 15.80 -2.46
N GLY A 362 -2.19 14.60 -2.82
CA GLY A 362 -2.79 13.80 -3.89
C GLY A 362 -4.06 13.06 -3.43
N SER A 363 -4.87 12.61 -4.38
CA SER A 363 -5.97 11.69 -4.11
C SER A 363 -5.47 10.27 -3.88
N TRP A 364 -6.24 9.47 -3.14
CA TRP A 364 -5.99 8.04 -3.05
C TRP A 364 -6.19 7.38 -4.41
N HIS A 365 -5.17 6.67 -4.89
CA HIS A 365 -5.22 5.92 -6.13
C HIS A 365 -4.30 4.71 -6.07
N VAL A 366 -4.53 3.77 -6.99
CA VAL A 366 -3.57 2.73 -7.36
C VAL A 366 -2.80 3.25 -8.56
N GLU A 367 -1.51 2.98 -8.63
CA GLU A 367 -0.70 3.38 -9.77
C GLU A 367 -1.07 2.54 -11.00
N GLY A 368 -1.47 3.23 -12.07
CA GLY A 368 -1.91 2.62 -13.32
C GLY A 368 -3.29 1.97 -13.25
N MET A 369 -3.65 1.28 -14.34
CA MET A 369 -4.86 0.49 -14.50
C MET A 369 -4.48 -0.96 -14.87
N ASP A 370 -5.48 -1.84 -14.99
CA ASP A 370 -5.28 -3.24 -15.40
C ASP A 370 -4.58 -3.33 -16.78
N ASN A 371 -4.77 -2.32 -17.62
CA ASN A 371 -4.12 -2.20 -18.93
C ASN A 371 -2.59 -2.14 -18.84
N GLU A 372 -2.03 -1.48 -17.81
CA GLU A 372 -0.60 -1.30 -17.59
C GLU A 372 0.07 -2.47 -16.85
N LYS A 373 -0.69 -3.24 -16.06
CA LYS A 373 -0.17 -4.34 -15.21
C LYS A 373 1.00 -3.94 -14.32
N ILE A 374 0.86 -2.84 -13.59
CA ILE A 374 1.89 -2.43 -12.62
C ILE A 374 1.91 -3.43 -11.46
N VAL A 375 3.03 -4.15 -11.32
CA VAL A 375 3.23 -5.16 -10.25
C VAL A 375 4.03 -4.64 -9.06
N ALA A 376 4.73 -3.52 -9.23
CA ALA A 376 5.48 -2.85 -8.19
C ALA A 376 5.67 -1.37 -8.53
N THR A 377 5.69 -0.52 -7.50
CA THR A 377 5.91 0.92 -7.61
C THR A 377 7.14 1.31 -6.80
N GLY A 378 7.97 2.19 -7.35
CA GLY A 378 9.05 2.86 -6.63
C GLY A 378 8.82 4.36 -6.58
N ILE A 379 8.95 4.97 -5.41
CA ILE A 379 8.80 6.41 -5.20
C ILE A 379 10.11 6.96 -4.61
N TYR A 380 10.62 8.05 -5.18
CA TYR A 380 11.78 8.75 -4.66
C TYR A 380 11.50 10.25 -4.56
N TYR A 381 11.39 10.74 -3.32
CA TYR A 381 11.36 12.18 -3.04
C TYR A 381 12.80 12.71 -3.07
N TYR A 382 13.20 13.25 -4.22
CA TYR A 382 14.57 13.69 -4.46
C TYR A 382 14.88 15.08 -3.93
N ASP A 383 13.87 15.92 -3.68
CA ASP A 383 14.05 17.22 -3.06
C ASP A 383 12.84 17.64 -2.24
N SER A 384 13.11 18.35 -1.14
CA SER A 384 12.07 18.95 -0.29
C SER A 384 12.73 20.03 0.55
N SER A 385 12.40 21.29 0.29
CA SER A 385 12.99 22.44 0.98
C SER A 385 11.94 23.49 1.28
N ASN A 386 12.11 24.21 2.40
CA ASN A 386 11.25 25.31 2.81
C ASN A 386 9.74 24.94 2.92
N VAL A 387 9.45 23.74 3.41
CA VAL A 387 8.09 23.24 3.64
C VAL A 387 7.98 22.64 5.04
N THR A 388 6.74 22.54 5.53
CA THR A 388 6.42 21.72 6.71
C THR A 388 6.64 20.23 6.39
N GLU A 389 6.57 19.39 7.42
CA GLU A 389 6.70 17.94 7.26
C GLU A 389 5.73 17.39 6.20
N SER A 390 6.28 16.67 5.21
CA SER A 390 5.53 15.97 4.18
C SER A 390 5.44 14.48 4.51
N LYS A 391 4.26 13.89 4.34
CA LYS A 391 3.99 12.48 4.64
C LYS A 391 3.42 11.76 3.43
N LEU A 392 3.81 10.49 3.29
CA LEU A 392 3.22 9.56 2.34
C LEU A 392 2.54 8.45 3.11
N SER A 393 1.29 8.16 2.76
CA SER A 393 0.52 7.07 3.36
C SER A 393 0.23 6.02 2.31
N PHE A 394 0.35 4.75 2.70
CA PHE A 394 -0.07 3.62 1.88
C PHE A 394 -1.26 2.94 2.55
N ARG A 395 -2.14 2.36 1.72
CA ARG A 395 -3.20 1.49 2.18
C ARG A 395 -3.27 0.29 1.25
N THR A 396 -3.65 -0.84 1.81
CA THR A 396 -3.93 -2.05 1.04
C THR A 396 -5.41 -2.39 1.20
N ALA A 397 -6.06 -2.82 0.14
CA ALA A 397 -7.42 -3.34 0.23
C ALA A 397 -7.37 -4.71 0.92
N LEU A 398 -8.34 -4.96 1.80
CA LEU A 398 -8.42 -6.16 2.63
C LEU A 398 -8.86 -7.41 1.87
#